data_AF-A0A2D2D7D7-F1
#
_entry.id   AF-A0A2D2D7D7-F1
#
_cell.length_a   1.000
_cell.length_b   1.000
_cell.length_c   1.000
_cell.angle_alpha   90.00
_cell.angle_beta   90.00
_cell.angle_gamma   90.00
#
_symmetry.space_group_name_H-M   'P 1'
#
loop_
_entity.id
_entity.type
_entity.pdbx_description
1 polymer ?
#
loop_
_entity_poly.entity_id
_entity_poly.type
_entity_poly.pdbx_seq_one_letter_code
_entity_poly.pdbx_strand_id
1 'polypeptide(L)'
;MSAAAILKLQASGFSVEQVSALAELVDTQAATKADVEAASHKLDQKIDAVRTGLDQKIDGAEHRLELKVAELKSDLEATEHRLEAKIADVRTGLDQKIDGVEHRLELKIGELKAGLELKVEGLDRKITEVNANTLKWVISAIGFQTLLMIGTVVGAVAALMKAIPQTPLTHP
;
A
#
# COMPACT_ATOMS: atom_id res chain seq x y z
N MET A 1 56.46 -71.88 3.94
CA MET A 1 55.66 -73.11 3.66
C MET A 1 55.65 -74.03 4.89
N SER A 2 54.63 -74.86 5.17
CA SER A 2 54.67 -75.73 6.38
C SER A 2 55.59 -76.95 6.20
N ALA A 3 56.24 -77.41 7.27
CA ALA A 3 57.10 -78.60 7.23
C ALA A 3 56.35 -79.86 6.74
N ALA A 4 55.07 -79.98 7.07
CA ALA A 4 54.21 -81.04 6.57
C ALA A 4 54.00 -80.98 5.05
N ALA A 5 53.88 -79.77 4.47
CA ALA A 5 53.76 -79.59 3.03
C ALA A 5 55.08 -79.91 2.31
N ILE A 6 56.23 -79.57 2.91
CA ILE A 6 57.56 -79.91 2.39
C ILE A 6 57.73 -81.43 2.31
N LEU A 7 57.46 -82.16 3.40
CA LEU A 7 57.55 -83.63 3.45
C LEU A 7 56.61 -84.32 2.47
N LYS A 8 55.39 -83.79 2.31
CA LYS A 8 54.37 -84.37 1.41
C LYS A 8 54.76 -84.21 -0.07
N LEU A 9 55.40 -83.10 -0.45
CA LEU A 9 55.92 -82.89 -1.80
C LEU A 9 57.13 -83.79 -2.10
N GLN A 10 58.05 -83.93 -1.15
CA GLN A 10 59.20 -84.85 -1.29
C GLN A 10 58.73 -86.31 -1.43
N ALA A 11 57.75 -86.74 -0.62
CA ALA A 11 57.13 -88.06 -0.73
C ALA A 11 56.37 -88.30 -2.05
N SER A 12 56.01 -87.22 -2.76
CA SER A 12 55.33 -87.27 -4.06
C SER A 12 56.30 -87.27 -5.25
N GLY A 13 57.62 -87.35 -5.01
CA GLY A 13 58.64 -87.48 -6.05
C GLY A 13 59.35 -86.19 -6.47
N PHE A 14 59.09 -85.05 -5.82
CA PHE A 14 59.85 -83.81 -6.05
C PHE A 14 61.24 -83.87 -5.37
N SER A 15 62.28 -83.35 -6.03
CA SER A 15 63.63 -83.29 -5.45
C SER A 15 63.72 -82.28 -4.31
N VAL A 16 64.73 -82.42 -3.45
CA VAL A 16 64.99 -81.49 -2.33
C VAL A 16 65.20 -80.08 -2.86
N GLU A 17 65.94 -79.93 -3.96
CA GLU A 17 66.22 -78.65 -4.62
C GLU A 17 64.95 -77.99 -5.15
N GLN A 18 64.03 -78.77 -5.75
CA GLN A 18 62.75 -78.26 -6.25
C GLN A 18 61.85 -77.77 -5.12
N VAL A 19 61.74 -78.54 -4.04
CA VAL A 19 60.93 -78.15 -2.86
C VAL A 19 61.55 -76.98 -2.12
N SER A 20 62.88 -76.90 -2.04
CA SER A 20 63.61 -75.78 -1.44
C SER A 20 63.43 -74.49 -2.23
N ALA A 21 63.56 -74.54 -3.57
CA ALA A 21 63.35 -73.38 -4.44
C ALA A 21 61.89 -72.89 -4.38
N LEU A 22 60.91 -73.79 -4.29
CA LEU A 22 59.50 -73.43 -4.10
C LEU A 22 59.24 -72.84 -2.72
N ALA A 23 59.85 -73.39 -1.67
CA ALA A 23 59.72 -72.86 -0.31
C ALA A 23 60.30 -71.44 -0.21
N GLU A 24 61.47 -71.21 -0.82
CA GLU A 24 62.11 -69.90 -0.89
C GLU A 24 61.27 -68.88 -1.70
N LEU A 25 60.70 -69.31 -2.83
CA LEU A 25 59.77 -68.48 -3.61
C LEU A 25 58.51 -68.12 -2.79
N VAL A 26 57.92 -69.10 -2.09
CA VAL A 26 56.73 -68.88 -1.26
C VAL A 26 57.04 -67.96 -0.08
N ASP A 27 58.17 -68.13 0.58
CA ASP A 27 58.54 -67.31 1.73
C ASP A 27 58.95 -65.87 1.32
N THR A 28 59.41 -65.66 0.06
CA THR A 28 59.78 -64.33 -0.45
C THR A 28 58.63 -63.58 -1.12
N GLN A 29 57.69 -64.26 -1.79
CA GLN A 29 56.64 -63.60 -2.56
C GLN A 29 55.23 -63.70 -1.97
N ALA A 30 54.95 -64.69 -1.11
CA ALA A 30 53.61 -64.82 -0.55
C ALA A 30 53.43 -63.86 0.64
N ALA A 31 52.36 -63.07 0.60
CA ALA A 31 51.88 -62.36 1.79
C ALA A 31 51.49 -63.40 2.85
N THR A 32 52.01 -63.22 4.06
CA THR A 32 51.66 -64.08 5.19
C THR A 32 50.29 -63.69 5.74
N LYS A 33 49.68 -64.57 6.53
CA LYS A 33 48.45 -64.25 7.26
C LYS A 33 48.60 -63.01 8.15
N ALA A 34 49.78 -62.84 8.75
CA ALA A 34 50.08 -61.67 9.59
C ALA A 34 50.10 -60.37 8.78
N ASP A 35 50.62 -60.39 7.54
CA ASP A 35 50.61 -59.21 6.67
C ASP A 35 49.18 -58.80 6.31
N VAL A 36 48.30 -59.77 6.06
CA VAL A 36 46.88 -59.53 5.77
C VAL A 36 46.15 -58.98 7.00
N GLU A 37 46.38 -59.54 8.19
CA GLU A 37 45.79 -59.04 9.44
C GLU A 37 46.27 -57.61 9.76
N ALA A 38 47.55 -57.32 9.57
CA ALA A 38 48.10 -55.98 9.75
C ALA A 38 47.50 -54.97 8.75
N ALA A 39 47.33 -55.38 7.49
CA ALA A 39 46.67 -54.55 6.48
C ALA A 39 45.20 -54.31 6.81
N SER A 40 44.48 -55.34 7.28
CA SER A 40 43.08 -55.22 7.73
C SER A 40 42.96 -54.22 8.88
N HIS A 41 43.75 -54.38 9.94
CA HIS A 41 43.73 -53.46 11.07
C HIS A 41 44.04 -52.01 10.67
N LYS A 42 45.00 -51.81 9.76
CA LYS A 42 45.32 -50.48 9.25
C LYS A 42 44.16 -49.89 8.43
N LEU A 43 43.43 -50.72 7.70
CA LEU A 43 42.27 -50.28 6.93
C LEU A 43 41.11 -49.92 7.86
N ASP A 44 40.84 -50.73 8.89
CA ASP A 44 39.81 -50.45 9.90
C ASP A 44 40.07 -49.12 10.60
N GLN A 45 41.31 -48.88 11.05
CA GLN A 45 41.71 -47.60 11.65
C GLN A 45 41.50 -46.41 10.70
N LYS A 46 41.78 -46.57 9.41
CA LYS A 46 41.54 -45.53 8.41
C LYS A 46 40.06 -45.28 8.18
N ILE A 47 39.25 -46.33 8.15
CA ILE A 47 37.79 -46.24 8.01
C ILE A 47 37.21 -45.50 9.21
N ASP A 48 37.62 -45.84 10.43
CA ASP A 48 37.18 -45.19 11.66
C ASP A 48 37.58 -43.70 11.70
N ALA A 49 38.80 -43.39 11.26
CA ALA A 49 39.27 -42.01 11.16
C ALA A 49 38.46 -41.19 10.12
N VAL A 50 38.17 -41.79 8.96
CA VAL A 50 37.33 -41.15 7.93
C VAL A 50 35.91 -40.95 8.44
N ARG A 51 35.32 -41.96 9.08
CA ARG A 51 33.97 -41.89 9.66
C ARG A 51 33.88 -40.77 10.68
N THR A 52 34.79 -40.74 11.64
CA THR A 52 34.86 -39.69 12.67
C THR A 52 35.00 -38.30 12.04
N GLY A 53 35.85 -38.17 11.01
CA GLY A 53 36.04 -36.90 10.32
C GLY A 53 34.83 -36.46 9.48
N LEU A 54 34.02 -37.40 8.99
CA LEU A 54 32.76 -37.10 8.32
C LEU A 54 31.69 -36.69 9.32
N ASP A 55 31.54 -37.41 10.43
CA ASP A 55 30.59 -37.09 11.50
C ASP A 55 30.83 -35.65 12.01
N GLN A 56 32.09 -35.30 12.31
CA GLN A 56 32.45 -33.93 12.71
C GLN A 56 32.13 -32.86 11.65
N LYS A 57 32.29 -33.18 10.37
CA LYS A 57 31.96 -32.26 9.28
C LYS A 57 30.45 -32.09 9.12
N ILE A 58 29.69 -33.15 9.32
CA ILE A 58 28.22 -33.13 9.29
C ILE A 58 27.71 -32.28 10.45
N ASP A 59 28.15 -32.55 11.68
CA ASP A 59 27.78 -31.78 12.87
C ASP A 59 28.10 -30.28 12.69
N GLY A 60 29.29 -29.96 12.17
CA GLY A 60 29.67 -28.58 11.89
C GLY A 60 28.83 -27.92 10.80
N ALA A 61 28.39 -28.68 9.79
CA ALA A 61 27.51 -28.18 8.75
C ALA A 61 26.09 -27.95 9.26
N GLU A 62 25.55 -28.88 10.07
CA GLU A 62 24.24 -28.76 10.72
C GLU A 62 24.19 -27.53 11.62
N HIS A 63 25.18 -27.36 12.51
CA HIS A 63 25.25 -26.19 13.40
C HIS A 63 25.29 -24.87 12.62
N ARG A 64 26.07 -24.81 11.52
CA ARG A 64 26.12 -23.61 10.67
C ARG A 64 24.79 -23.34 9.97
N LEU A 65 24.06 -24.39 9.57
CA LEU A 65 22.73 -24.24 8.98
C LEU A 65 21.71 -23.75 10.01
N GLU A 66 21.73 -24.29 11.23
CA GLU A 66 20.88 -23.83 12.33
C GLU A 66 21.09 -22.34 12.63
N LEU A 67 22.34 -21.89 12.72
CA LEU A 67 22.67 -20.49 12.93
C LEU A 67 22.15 -19.60 11.80
N LYS A 68 22.33 -20.02 10.53
CA LYS A 68 21.81 -19.28 9.37
C LYS A 68 20.28 -19.22 9.35
N VAL A 69 19.60 -20.30 9.74
CA VAL A 69 18.14 -20.31 9.83
C VAL A 69 17.66 -19.36 10.93
N ALA A 70 18.34 -19.34 12.07
CA ALA A 70 18.03 -18.40 13.15
C ALA A 70 18.25 -16.93 12.74
N GLU A 71 19.36 -16.64 12.05
CA GLU A 71 19.65 -15.30 11.51
C GLU A 71 18.58 -14.86 10.50
N LEU A 72 18.25 -15.71 9.53
CA LEU A 72 17.19 -15.42 8.54
C LEU A 72 15.82 -15.19 9.19
N LYS A 73 15.50 -15.93 10.24
CA LYS A 73 14.25 -15.74 10.99
C LYS A 73 14.23 -14.38 11.68
N SER A 74 15.33 -13.99 12.32
CA SER A 74 15.49 -12.68 12.95
C SER A 74 15.39 -11.53 11.93
N ASP A 75 16.03 -11.68 10.77
CA ASP A 75 15.97 -10.69 9.69
C ASP A 75 14.56 -10.54 9.11
N LEU A 76 13.83 -11.66 9.01
CA LEU A 76 12.44 -11.66 8.58
C LEU A 76 11.55 -10.91 9.58
N GLU A 77 11.64 -11.23 10.87
CA GLU A 77 10.88 -10.54 11.93
C GLU A 77 11.19 -9.03 11.95
N ALA A 78 12.46 -8.64 11.82
CA ALA A 78 12.86 -7.23 11.73
C ALA A 78 12.29 -6.54 10.48
N THR A 79 12.23 -7.24 9.35
CA THR A 79 11.64 -6.73 8.11
C THR A 79 10.13 -6.55 8.23
N GLU A 80 9.43 -7.51 8.85
CA GLU A 80 7.99 -7.44 9.12
C GLU A 80 7.66 -6.21 9.98
N HIS A 81 8.33 -6.04 11.12
CA HIS A 81 8.12 -4.86 11.97
C HIS A 81 8.40 -3.53 11.26
N ARG A 82 9.44 -3.48 10.41
CA ARG A 82 9.73 -2.27 9.61
C ARG A 82 8.61 -1.99 8.59
N LEU A 83 8.01 -3.01 8.00
CA LEU A 83 6.90 -2.84 7.08
C LEU A 83 5.62 -2.42 7.80
N GLU A 84 5.33 -3.00 8.96
CA GLU A 84 4.21 -2.59 9.83
C GLU A 84 4.31 -1.10 10.19
N ALA A 85 5.49 -0.65 10.64
CA ALA A 85 5.73 0.75 10.96
C ALA A 85 5.53 1.66 9.75
N LYS A 86 6.07 1.31 8.58
CA LYS A 86 5.87 2.08 7.34
C LYS A 86 4.40 2.16 6.92
N ILE A 87 3.65 1.08 7.08
CA ILE A 87 2.22 1.05 6.77
C ILE A 87 1.45 1.98 7.73
N ALA A 88 1.79 1.96 9.02
CA ALA A 88 1.20 2.85 10.02
C ALA A 88 1.49 4.33 9.72
N ASP A 89 2.73 4.66 9.34
CA ASP A 89 3.13 6.02 8.95
C ASP A 89 2.37 6.50 7.71
N VAL A 90 2.27 5.66 6.68
CA VAL A 90 1.51 5.98 5.46
C VAL A 90 0.03 6.21 5.78
N ARG A 91 -0.57 5.35 6.61
CA ARG A 91 -1.96 5.50 7.04
C ARG A 91 -2.17 6.82 7.77
N THR A 92 -1.32 7.13 8.74
CA THR A 92 -1.39 8.38 9.51
C THR A 92 -1.24 9.61 8.61
N GLY A 93 -0.30 9.57 7.65
CA GLY A 93 -0.11 10.65 6.69
C GLY A 93 -1.29 10.83 5.73
N LEU A 94 -1.97 9.74 5.36
CA LEU A 94 -3.21 9.81 4.56
C LEU A 94 -4.37 10.39 5.36
N ASP A 95 -4.56 9.95 6.61
CA ASP A 95 -5.61 10.47 7.49
C ASP A 95 -5.46 12.00 7.66
N GLN A 96 -4.24 12.48 7.98
CA GLN A 96 -3.95 13.92 8.08
C GLN A 96 -4.23 14.69 6.78
N LYS A 97 -3.95 14.08 5.63
CA LYS A 97 -4.20 14.71 4.33
C LYS A 97 -5.70 14.78 4.03
N ILE A 98 -6.46 13.77 4.43
CA ILE A 98 -7.93 13.74 4.32
C ILE A 98 -8.52 14.84 5.21
N ASP A 99 -8.16 14.87 6.49
CA ASP A 99 -8.61 15.91 7.43
C ASP A 99 -8.31 17.32 6.90
N GLY A 100 -7.10 17.52 6.36
CA GLY A 100 -6.71 18.79 5.76
C GLY A 100 -7.48 19.15 4.48
N VAL A 101 -7.96 18.17 3.71
CA VAL A 101 -8.84 18.39 2.56
C VAL A 101 -10.25 18.75 3.03
N GLU A 102 -10.79 18.00 4.00
CA GLU A 102 -12.12 18.23 4.57
C GLU A 102 -12.22 19.63 5.15
N HIS A 103 -11.27 20.04 5.99
CA HIS A 103 -11.25 21.37 6.59
C HIS A 103 -11.22 22.50 5.54
N ARG A 104 -10.41 22.34 4.47
CA ARG A 104 -10.39 23.32 3.37
C ARG A 104 -11.70 23.38 2.59
N LEU A 105 -12.39 22.24 2.43
CA LEU A 105 -13.69 22.21 1.77
C LEU A 105 -14.76 22.87 2.63
N GLU A 106 -14.78 22.61 3.94
CA GLU A 106 -15.69 23.27 4.89
C GLU A 106 -15.53 24.80 4.85
N LEU A 107 -14.29 25.29 4.91
CA LEU A 107 -14.01 26.72 4.80
C LEU A 107 -14.52 27.32 3.49
N LYS A 108 -14.21 26.69 2.36
CA LYS A 108 -14.67 27.15 1.03
C LYS A 108 -16.18 27.15 0.91
N ILE A 109 -16.86 26.14 1.45
CA ILE A 109 -18.32 26.07 1.47
C ILE A 109 -18.89 27.21 2.32
N GLY A 110 -18.29 27.47 3.48
CA GLY A 110 -18.66 28.60 4.34
C GLY A 110 -18.51 29.96 3.65
N GLU A 111 -17.37 30.19 2.99
CA GLU A 111 -17.10 31.40 2.21
C GLU A 111 -18.10 31.58 1.06
N LEU A 112 -18.39 30.50 0.31
CA LEU A 112 -19.38 30.53 -0.76
C LEU A 112 -20.78 30.87 -0.23
N LYS A 113 -21.17 30.27 0.90
CA LYS A 113 -22.48 30.52 1.52
C LYS A 113 -22.60 31.98 1.97
N ALA A 114 -21.61 32.51 2.68
CA ALA A 114 -21.60 33.92 3.09
C ALA A 114 -21.62 34.88 1.89
N GLY A 115 -20.84 34.58 0.85
CA GLY A 115 -20.83 35.36 -0.39
C GLY A 115 -22.18 35.35 -1.12
N LEU A 116 -22.90 34.22 -1.08
CA LEU A 116 -24.25 34.12 -1.65
C LEU A 116 -25.28 34.89 -0.82
N GLU A 117 -25.24 34.78 0.50
CA GLU A 117 -26.11 35.53 1.42
C GLU A 117 -25.97 37.05 1.19
N LEU A 118 -24.73 37.57 1.11
CA LEU A 118 -24.48 38.98 0.80
C LEU A 118 -25.03 39.41 -0.58
N LYS A 119 -24.95 38.54 -1.59
CA LYS A 119 -25.52 38.82 -2.91
C LYS A 119 -27.05 38.86 -2.87
N VAL A 120 -27.69 37.96 -2.13
CA VAL A 120 -29.14 37.93 -1.94
C VAL A 120 -29.60 39.20 -1.22
N GLU A 121 -28.97 39.56 -0.10
CA GLU A 121 -29.28 40.81 0.61
C GLU A 121 -29.10 42.04 -0.27
N GLY A 122 -28.04 42.06 -1.10
CA GLY A 122 -27.81 43.13 -2.06
C GLY A 122 -28.90 43.25 -3.12
N LEU A 123 -29.43 42.12 -3.60
CA LEU A 123 -30.56 42.09 -4.52
C LEU A 123 -31.85 42.56 -3.85
N ASP A 124 -32.13 42.14 -2.62
CA ASP A 124 -33.33 42.56 -1.87
C ASP A 124 -33.35 44.08 -1.64
N ARG A 125 -32.19 44.67 -1.32
CA ARG A 125 -32.06 46.13 -1.20
C ARG A 125 -32.36 46.84 -2.53
N LYS A 126 -31.81 46.33 -3.65
CA LYS A 126 -32.08 46.89 -4.99
C LYS A 126 -33.55 46.77 -5.38
N ILE A 127 -34.18 45.64 -5.11
CA ILE A 127 -35.62 45.43 -5.36
C ILE A 127 -36.45 46.43 -4.53
N THR A 128 -36.11 46.61 -3.25
CA THR A 128 -36.78 47.57 -2.37
C THR A 128 -36.63 49.01 -2.87
N GLU A 129 -35.43 49.39 -3.31
CA GLU A 129 -35.17 50.71 -3.87
C GLU A 129 -35.95 50.94 -5.17
N VAL A 130 -35.96 49.96 -6.09
CA VAL A 130 -36.76 50.01 -7.31
C VAL A 130 -38.24 50.13 -6.99
N ASN A 131 -38.77 49.30 -6.09
CA ASN A 131 -40.17 49.35 -5.69
C ASN A 131 -40.55 50.70 -5.09
N ALA A 132 -39.69 51.29 -4.25
CA ALA A 132 -39.92 52.61 -3.68
C ALA A 132 -39.93 53.72 -4.75
N ASN A 133 -39.00 53.65 -5.71
CA ASN A 133 -38.94 54.60 -6.82
C ASN A 133 -40.14 54.46 -7.77
N THR A 134 -40.54 53.23 -8.08
CA THR A 134 -41.75 52.93 -8.87
C THR A 134 -43.00 53.44 -8.16
N LEU A 135 -43.14 53.24 -6.85
CA LEU A 135 -44.28 53.74 -6.09
C LEU A 135 -44.36 55.28 -6.12
N LYS A 136 -43.24 55.97 -5.95
CA LYS A 136 -43.17 57.44 -6.09
C LYS A 136 -43.65 57.90 -7.47
N TRP A 137 -43.17 57.25 -8.53
CA TRP A 137 -43.58 57.54 -9.91
C TRP A 137 -45.08 57.30 -10.13
N VAL A 138 -45.62 56.17 -9.64
CA VAL A 138 -47.05 55.83 -9.77
C VAL A 138 -47.93 56.84 -9.04
N ILE A 139 -47.57 57.25 -7.82
CA ILE A 139 -48.32 58.27 -7.06
C ILE A 139 -48.34 59.60 -7.82
N SER A 140 -47.19 60.04 -8.35
CA SER A 140 -47.10 61.26 -9.15
C SER A 140 -47.94 61.18 -10.43
N ALA A 141 -47.94 60.03 -11.12
CA ALA A 141 -48.73 59.81 -12.32
C ALA A 141 -50.24 59.85 -12.03
N ILE A 142 -50.70 59.18 -10.97
CA ILE A 142 -52.11 59.18 -10.55
C ILE A 142 -52.55 60.59 -10.15
N GLY A 143 -51.72 61.33 -9.39
CA GLY A 143 -52.00 62.71 -9.02
C GLY A 143 -52.18 63.62 -10.24
N PHE A 144 -51.29 63.50 -11.23
CA PHE A 144 -51.40 64.24 -12.49
C PHE A 144 -52.65 63.86 -13.29
N GLN A 145 -52.94 62.57 -13.45
CA GLN A 145 -54.15 62.09 -14.13
C GLN A 145 -55.44 62.59 -13.45
N THR A 146 -55.49 62.62 -12.12
CA THR A 146 -56.64 63.10 -11.35
C THR A 146 -56.88 64.59 -11.58
N LEU A 147 -55.81 65.40 -11.60
CA LEU A 147 -55.89 66.84 -11.90
C LEU A 147 -56.42 67.09 -13.33
N LEU A 148 -55.96 66.32 -14.31
CA LEU A 148 -56.47 66.42 -15.68
C LEU A 148 -57.98 66.08 -15.76
N MET A 149 -58.43 65.02 -15.09
CA MET A 149 -59.84 64.62 -15.06
C MET A 149 -60.75 65.68 -14.41
N ILE A 150 -60.31 66.34 -13.33
CA ILE A 150 -61.06 67.44 -12.73
C ILE A 150 -61.17 68.60 -13.72
N GLY A 151 -60.06 68.97 -14.37
CA GLY A 151 -60.04 70.05 -15.35
C GLY A 151 -60.97 69.82 -16.53
N THR A 152 -61.03 68.60 -17.08
CA THR A 152 -61.95 68.26 -18.17
C THR A 152 -63.41 68.32 -17.74
N VAL A 153 -63.75 67.80 -16.54
CA VAL A 153 -65.11 67.87 -16.00
C VAL A 153 -65.55 69.32 -15.76
N VAL A 154 -64.72 70.13 -15.09
CA VAL A 154 -65.01 71.55 -14.82
C VAL A 154 -65.18 72.33 -16.12
N GLY A 155 -64.29 72.13 -17.09
CA GLY A 155 -64.38 72.77 -18.41
C GLY A 155 -65.67 72.44 -19.15
N ALA A 156 -66.09 71.17 -19.12
CA ALA A 156 -67.35 70.72 -19.72
C ALA A 156 -68.58 71.37 -19.06
N VAL A 157 -68.61 71.47 -17.73
CA VAL A 157 -69.70 72.13 -16.97
C VAL A 157 -69.76 73.62 -17.32
N ALA A 158 -68.63 74.31 -17.40
CA ALA A 158 -68.58 75.73 -17.77
C ALA A 158 -69.07 75.96 -19.20
N ALA A 159 -68.69 75.10 -20.14
CA ALA A 159 -69.17 75.15 -21.52
C ALA A 159 -70.69 74.93 -21.62
N LEU A 160 -71.23 73.97 -20.87
CA LEU A 160 -72.67 73.74 -20.76
C LEU A 160 -73.40 74.96 -20.20
N MET A 161 -72.92 75.57 -19.12
CA MET A 161 -73.52 76.79 -18.57
C MET A 161 -73.58 77.94 -19.58
N LYS A 162 -72.53 78.09 -20.40
CA LYS A 162 -72.48 79.13 -21.44
C LYS A 162 -73.43 78.84 -22.61
N ALA A 163 -73.75 77.57 -22.86
CA ALA A 163 -74.65 77.14 -23.92
C ALA A 163 -76.14 77.20 -23.53
N ILE A 164 -76.49 77.46 -22.25
CA ILE A 164 -77.87 77.64 -21.81
C ILE A 164 -78.34 79.05 -22.21
N PRO A 165 -79.32 79.19 -23.12
CA PRO A 165 -79.84 80.50 -23.51
C PRO A 165 -80.56 81.17 -22.33
N GLN A 166 -80.14 82.38 -21.98
CA GLN A 166 -80.81 83.24 -21.01
C GLN A 166 -82.13 83.73 -21.63
N THR A 167 -83.27 83.15 -21.25
CA THR A 167 -84.59 83.73 -21.56
C THR A 167 -84.83 84.93 -20.62
N PRO A 168 -84.95 86.16 -21.11
CA PRO A 168 -85.36 87.27 -20.25
C PRO A 168 -86.81 87.05 -19.83
N LEU A 169 -87.03 86.91 -18.52
CA LEU A 169 -88.35 86.94 -17.89
C LEU A 169 -88.90 88.38 -17.99
N THR A 170 -89.85 88.57 -18.90
CA THR A 170 -90.72 89.75 -18.93
C THR A 170 -91.77 89.61 -17.84
N HIS A 171 -91.90 90.59 -16.93
CA HIS A 171 -93.12 90.84 -16.15
C HIS A 171 -93.06 92.23 -15.51
N PRO A 172 -94.22 92.87 -15.30
CA PRO A 172 -95.13 93.48 -16.26
C PRO A 172 -94.76 94.94 -16.63
#